data_AF-A0A2J4RC57-F1
#
_entry.id   AF-A0A2J4RC57-F1
#
_cell.length_a   1.000
_cell.length_b   1.000
_cell.length_c   1.000
_cell.angle_alpha   90.00
_cell.angle_beta   90.00
_cell.angle_gamma   90.00
#
_symmetry.space_group_name_H-M   'P 1'
#
loop_
_entity.id
_entity.type
_entity.pdbx_description
1 polymer ?
#
loop_
_entity_poly.entity_id
_entity_poly.type
_entity_poly.pdbx_seq_one_letter_code
_entity_poly.pdbx_strand_id
1 'polypeptide(L)'
;MSYIPRSISVGDIIPTNNCGDIRIVEYKNAKHITVEFLNTGSLKVAKASSIKAGKVEDKMKPTFMGVGCIGEGNHPTRINGKVTREYSAWSNMIRRVYGNHPKYASYKDCTIHPLWLNFSTFCDTLPQLIGYAEWKSNEKECALDKDVLFIGNKEYGPFTCMFVDAAINSLESNIRRWRKEHADKVEGEAK
;
A
#
# COMPACT_ATOMS: atom_id res chain seq x y z
N MET A 1 34.06 -10.31 6.54
CA MET A 1 34.02 -9.97 7.98
C MET A 1 33.50 -8.54 8.10
N SER A 2 32.23 -8.34 8.45
CA SER A 2 31.70 -7.01 8.72
C SER A 2 32.19 -6.53 10.07
N TYR A 3 32.96 -5.44 10.07
CA TYR A 3 33.46 -4.74 11.25
C TYR A 3 32.27 -4.31 12.13
N ILE A 4 32.23 -4.75 13.39
CA ILE A 4 31.25 -4.30 14.38
C ILE A 4 31.94 -3.20 15.22
N PRO A 5 31.49 -1.94 15.14
CA PRO A 5 32.02 -0.87 16.00
C PRO A 5 31.82 -1.23 17.48
N ARG A 6 32.89 -1.12 18.28
CA ARG A 6 32.86 -1.40 19.73
C ARG A 6 31.93 -0.44 20.51
N SER A 7 31.63 0.73 19.96
CA SER A 7 30.65 1.70 20.50
C SER A 7 29.84 2.30 19.35
N ILE A 8 28.52 2.46 19.56
CA ILE A 8 27.62 3.17 18.64
C ILE A 8 27.55 4.63 19.08
N SER A 9 27.74 5.55 18.15
CA SER A 9 27.72 7.00 18.38
C SER A 9 26.74 7.70 17.45
N VAL A 10 26.28 8.90 17.84
CA VAL A 10 25.48 9.76 16.95
C VAL A 10 26.31 10.12 15.72
N GLY A 11 25.69 10.04 14.54
CA GLY A 11 26.34 10.25 13.24
C GLY A 11 26.82 8.96 12.56
N ASP A 12 26.97 7.85 13.30
CA ASP A 12 27.41 6.58 12.71
C ASP A 12 26.43 6.11 11.63
N ILE A 13 26.97 5.61 10.52
CA ILE A 13 26.22 4.94 9.46
C ILE A 13 26.49 3.44 9.56
N ILE A 14 25.43 2.66 9.72
CA ILE A 14 25.51 1.22 9.99
C ILE A 14 24.58 0.48 9.01
N PRO A 15 25.06 -0.55 8.29
CA PRO A 15 24.19 -1.35 7.44
C PRO A 15 23.24 -2.23 8.26
N THR A 16 22.01 -2.41 7.76
CA THR A 16 21.06 -3.40 8.28
C THR A 16 20.97 -4.62 7.36
N ASN A 17 20.41 -5.72 7.86
CA ASN A 17 20.32 -6.96 7.09
C ASN A 17 19.40 -6.83 5.87
N ASN A 18 18.31 -6.04 5.99
CA ASN A 18 17.23 -6.05 5.01
C ASN A 18 16.76 -4.65 4.58
N CYS A 19 17.15 -3.57 5.24
CA CYS A 19 16.56 -2.24 5.03
C CYS A 19 17.57 -1.18 4.55
N GLY A 20 18.78 -1.60 4.18
CA GLY A 20 19.85 -0.70 3.81
C GLY A 20 20.48 -0.05 5.03
N ASP A 21 21.10 1.12 4.83
CA ASP A 21 21.88 1.78 5.86
C ASP A 21 21.03 2.66 6.76
N ILE A 22 21.40 2.69 8.04
CA ILE A 22 20.81 3.58 9.05
C ILE A 22 21.85 4.58 9.55
N ARG A 23 21.43 5.81 9.80
CA ARG A 23 22.20 6.83 10.53
C ARG A 23 21.71 6.92 11.97
N ILE A 24 22.62 6.94 12.93
CA ILE A 24 22.27 7.21 14.33
C ILE A 24 21.99 8.71 14.49
N VAL A 25 20.75 9.07 14.79
CA VAL A 25 20.32 10.47 14.95
C VAL A 25 20.41 10.89 16.43
N GLU A 26 20.05 10.00 17.34
CA GLU A 26 20.02 10.30 18.77
C GLU A 26 20.31 9.05 19.60
N TYR A 27 21.10 9.20 20.66
CA TYR A 27 21.39 8.13 21.62
C TYR A 27 21.00 8.58 23.04
N LYS A 28 19.83 8.14 23.52
CA LYS A 28 19.41 8.40 24.92
C LYS A 28 19.93 7.35 25.88
N ASN A 29 19.77 6.08 25.50
CA ASN A 29 20.28 4.92 26.23
C ASN A 29 20.27 3.69 25.30
N ALA A 30 20.83 2.56 25.75
CA ALA A 30 20.92 1.35 24.95
C ALA A 30 19.58 0.74 24.49
N LYS A 31 18.44 1.18 25.06
CA LYS A 31 17.09 0.76 24.65
C LYS A 31 16.38 1.80 23.77
N HIS A 32 16.86 3.04 23.74
CA HIS A 32 16.26 4.17 23.05
C HIS A 32 17.32 4.91 22.22
N ILE A 33 17.54 4.40 21.02
CA ILE A 33 18.40 5.01 20.01
C ILE A 33 17.52 5.33 18.81
N THR A 34 17.45 6.60 18.42
CA THR A 34 16.72 7.03 17.23
C THR A 34 17.64 6.89 16.04
N VAL A 35 17.17 6.17 15.02
CA VAL A 35 17.88 5.95 13.76
C VAL A 35 17.05 6.43 12.59
N GLU A 36 17.72 6.89 11.54
CA GLU A 36 17.13 7.28 10.26
C GLU A 36 17.51 6.26 9.20
N PHE A 37 16.53 5.69 8.50
CA PHE A 37 16.78 4.84 7.34
C PHE A 37 17.10 5.70 6.13
N LEU A 38 18.32 5.59 5.58
CA LEU A 38 18.77 6.49 4.51
C LEU A 38 18.00 6.31 3.20
N ASN A 39 17.43 5.13 2.97
CA ASN A 39 16.66 4.83 1.75
C ASN A 39 15.27 5.49 1.74
N THR A 40 14.68 5.73 2.90
CA THR A 40 13.29 6.20 3.02
C THR A 40 13.16 7.51 3.80
N GLY A 41 14.20 7.92 4.52
CA GLY A 41 14.18 9.03 5.47
C GLY A 41 13.37 8.74 6.73
N SER A 42 12.88 7.51 6.93
CA SER A 42 12.01 7.19 8.06
C SER A 42 12.82 7.11 9.37
N LEU A 43 12.22 7.60 10.46
CA LEU A 43 12.80 7.55 11.79
C LEU A 43 12.25 6.39 12.59
N LYS A 44 13.12 5.71 13.35
CA LYS A 44 12.73 4.61 14.23
C LYS A 44 13.53 4.59 15.52
N VAL A 45 12.86 4.31 16.63
CA VAL A 45 13.54 3.98 17.89
C VAL A 45 13.89 2.50 17.92
N ALA A 46 15.17 2.19 18.15
CA ALA A 46 15.69 0.84 18.20
C ALA A 46 16.58 0.62 19.44
N LYS A 47 16.75 -0.65 19.80
CA LYS A 47 17.70 -1.08 20.84
C LYS A 47 19.09 -1.23 20.22
N ALA A 48 20.12 -0.92 20.99
CA ALA A 48 21.53 -1.12 20.61
C ALA A 48 21.80 -2.56 20.15
N SER A 49 21.21 -3.56 20.82
CA SER A 49 21.36 -4.96 20.44
C SER A 49 20.76 -5.26 19.06
N SER A 50 19.60 -4.69 18.72
CA SER A 50 18.98 -4.85 17.40
C SER A 50 19.81 -4.17 16.31
N ILE A 51 20.37 -2.98 16.60
CA ILE A 51 21.26 -2.26 15.68
C ILE A 51 22.52 -3.09 15.41
N LYS A 52 23.21 -3.56 16.47
CA LYS A 52 24.43 -4.38 16.34
C LYS A 52 24.18 -5.70 15.59
N ALA A 53 22.98 -6.25 15.70
CA ALA A 53 22.58 -7.47 14.99
C ALA A 53 22.10 -7.21 13.55
N GLY A 54 22.01 -5.95 13.10
CA GLY A 54 21.45 -5.57 11.80
C GLY A 54 19.94 -5.82 11.66
N LYS A 55 19.22 -6.07 12.78
CA LYS A 55 17.81 -6.48 12.80
C LYS A 55 16.84 -5.31 12.98
N VAL A 56 17.20 -4.12 12.51
CA VAL A 56 16.29 -2.96 12.54
C VAL A 56 15.52 -2.93 11.22
N GLU A 57 14.20 -3.00 11.33
CA GLU A 57 13.31 -3.03 10.16
C GLU A 57 12.71 -1.66 9.90
N ASP A 58 12.57 -1.29 8.63
CA ASP A 58 11.88 -0.08 8.18
C ASP A 58 10.49 -0.45 7.65
N LYS A 59 9.43 0.03 8.32
CA LYS A 59 8.07 -0.21 7.85
C LYS A 59 7.67 0.66 6.66
N MET A 60 8.43 1.72 6.39
CA MET A 60 8.22 2.60 5.24
C MET A 60 8.89 2.04 3.98
N LYS A 61 9.76 1.02 4.10
CA LYS A 61 10.38 0.37 2.95
C LYS A 61 9.31 -0.26 2.04
N PRO A 62 9.26 0.11 0.75
CA PRO A 62 8.41 -0.57 -0.22
C PRO A 62 8.83 -2.03 -0.39
N THR A 63 7.91 -2.94 -0.11
CA THR A 63 8.15 -4.39 -0.18
C THR A 63 7.07 -5.09 -0.99
N PHE A 64 5.84 -4.59 -0.98
CA PHE A 64 4.73 -5.18 -1.72
C PHE A 64 4.72 -4.67 -3.16
N MET A 65 4.99 -5.55 -4.13
CA MET A 65 5.13 -5.21 -5.56
C MET A 65 6.17 -4.11 -5.83
N GLY A 66 7.14 -3.91 -4.93
CA GLY A 66 8.15 -2.85 -5.03
C GLY A 66 7.65 -1.42 -4.80
N VAL A 67 6.35 -1.23 -4.53
CA VAL A 67 5.73 0.10 -4.38
C VAL A 67 5.02 0.29 -3.04
N GLY A 68 4.46 -0.78 -2.48
CA GLY A 68 3.65 -0.72 -1.27
C GLY A 68 4.46 -0.98 0.00
N CYS A 69 4.22 -0.20 1.04
CA CYS A 69 4.80 -0.40 2.37
C CYS A 69 3.69 -0.58 3.43
N ILE A 70 4.03 -1.23 4.55
CA ILE A 70 3.06 -1.42 5.64
C ILE A 70 2.80 -0.09 6.36
N GLY A 71 3.85 0.72 6.52
CA GLY A 71 3.78 1.96 7.26
C GLY A 71 3.82 1.78 8.78
N GLU A 72 3.95 2.88 9.50
CA GLU A 72 3.80 2.91 10.95
C GLU A 72 2.33 2.96 11.35
N GLY A 73 1.98 2.37 12.49
CA GLY A 73 0.58 2.27 12.96
C GLY A 73 0.23 0.91 13.54
N ASN A 74 -1.03 0.76 13.94
CA ASN A 74 -1.57 -0.39 14.67
C ASN A 74 -2.59 -1.20 13.85
N HIS A 75 -2.53 -1.12 12.53
CA HIS A 75 -3.42 -1.88 11.65
C HIS A 75 -2.86 -3.29 11.41
N PRO A 76 -3.53 -4.35 11.90
CA PRO A 76 -3.05 -5.72 11.69
C PRO A 76 -3.25 -6.14 10.23
N THR A 77 -2.24 -6.77 9.64
CA THR A 77 -2.38 -7.45 8.33
C THR A 77 -3.00 -8.83 8.48
N ARG A 78 -2.94 -9.41 9.69
CA ARG A 78 -3.53 -10.70 10.05
C ARG A 78 -4.12 -10.70 11.46
N ILE A 79 -5.24 -11.41 11.64
CA ILE A 79 -5.86 -11.71 12.94
C ILE A 79 -6.15 -13.21 12.97
N ASN A 80 -5.72 -13.91 14.04
CA ASN A 80 -5.88 -15.36 14.19
C ASN A 80 -5.36 -16.16 12.96
N GLY A 81 -4.21 -15.75 12.42
CA GLY A 81 -3.59 -16.36 11.23
C GLY A 81 -4.24 -15.99 9.89
N LYS A 82 -5.45 -15.41 9.89
CA LYS A 82 -6.18 -15.00 8.68
C LYS A 82 -5.84 -13.56 8.30
N VAL A 83 -5.74 -13.31 6.99
CA VAL A 83 -5.52 -11.95 6.45
C VAL A 83 -6.73 -11.07 6.77
N THR A 84 -6.48 -9.82 7.17
CA THR A 84 -7.55 -8.85 7.44
C THR A 84 -8.19 -8.37 6.14
N ARG A 85 -9.43 -7.89 6.23
CA ARG A 85 -10.19 -7.44 5.06
C ARG A 85 -9.55 -6.21 4.43
N GLU A 86 -9.03 -5.32 5.26
CA GLU A 86 -8.26 -4.14 4.89
C GLU A 86 -7.02 -4.51 4.11
N TYR A 87 -6.20 -5.45 4.62
CA TYR A 87 -4.99 -5.88 3.93
C TYR A 87 -5.33 -6.59 2.62
N SER A 88 -6.41 -7.38 2.58
CA SER A 88 -6.90 -7.99 1.34
C SER A 88 -7.29 -6.93 0.31
N ALA A 89 -8.05 -5.90 0.70
CA ALA A 89 -8.44 -4.81 -0.19
C ALA A 89 -7.22 -4.03 -0.72
N TRP A 90 -6.32 -3.61 0.18
CA TRP A 90 -5.09 -2.90 -0.15
C TRP A 90 -4.18 -3.70 -1.09
N SER A 91 -3.88 -4.94 -0.73
CA SER A 91 -2.98 -5.79 -1.51
C SER A 91 -3.56 -6.17 -2.88
N ASN A 92 -4.88 -6.37 -2.98
CA ASN A 92 -5.54 -6.61 -4.25
C ASN A 92 -5.56 -5.37 -5.15
N MET A 93 -5.76 -4.18 -4.59
CA MET A 93 -5.67 -2.92 -5.31
C MET A 93 -4.26 -2.73 -5.91
N ILE A 94 -3.20 -2.87 -5.10
CA ILE A 94 -1.81 -2.76 -5.59
C ILE A 94 -1.50 -3.82 -6.64
N ARG A 95 -1.93 -5.07 -6.42
CA ARG A 95 -1.70 -6.17 -7.37
C ARG A 95 -2.42 -5.93 -8.71
N ARG A 96 -3.59 -5.29 -8.73
CA ARG A 96 -4.28 -4.92 -9.97
C ARG A 96 -3.48 -3.90 -10.77
N VAL A 97 -2.94 -2.87 -10.12
CA VAL A 97 -2.25 -1.78 -10.83
C VAL A 97 -0.82 -2.15 -11.22
N TYR A 98 -0.07 -2.77 -10.30
CA TYR A 98 1.37 -3.00 -10.46
C TYR A 98 1.75 -4.48 -10.66
N GLY A 99 0.77 -5.38 -10.70
CA GLY A 99 1.02 -6.80 -10.92
C GLY A 99 1.16 -7.15 -12.40
N ASN A 100 2.06 -8.09 -12.72
CA ASN A 100 2.36 -8.48 -14.11
C ASN A 100 1.51 -9.65 -14.65
N HIS A 101 0.30 -9.86 -14.12
CA HIS A 101 -0.54 -10.98 -14.55
C HIS A 101 -1.52 -10.54 -15.66
N PRO A 102 -1.75 -11.33 -16.73
CA PRO A 102 -2.63 -10.94 -17.85
C PRO A 102 -4.03 -10.47 -17.45
N LYS A 103 -4.61 -11.08 -16.41
CA LYS A 103 -5.89 -10.66 -15.82
C LYS A 103 -5.96 -9.19 -15.34
N TYR A 104 -4.82 -8.52 -15.24
CA TYR A 104 -4.70 -7.12 -14.84
C TYR A 104 -4.42 -6.18 -16.02
N ALA A 105 -4.45 -6.67 -17.27
CA ALA A 105 -4.14 -5.87 -18.45
C ALA A 105 -4.99 -4.57 -18.55
N SER A 106 -6.25 -4.60 -18.09
CA SER A 106 -7.14 -3.43 -18.07
C SER A 106 -6.72 -2.33 -17.08
N TYR A 107 -5.77 -2.60 -16.19
CA TYR A 107 -5.29 -1.68 -15.16
C TYR A 107 -3.93 -1.05 -15.48
N LYS A 108 -3.35 -1.35 -16.66
CA LYS A 108 -2.00 -0.89 -17.05
C LYS A 108 -1.81 0.63 -16.97
N ASP A 109 -2.86 1.37 -17.31
CA ASP A 109 -2.83 2.85 -17.29
C ASP A 109 -3.40 3.43 -15.99
N CYS A 110 -3.64 2.59 -14.98
CA CYS A 110 -4.13 3.04 -13.68
C CYS A 110 -2.96 3.42 -12.76
N THR A 111 -3.24 4.28 -11.80
CA THR A 111 -2.32 4.70 -10.75
C THR A 111 -2.95 4.48 -9.38
N ILE A 112 -2.12 4.55 -8.34
CA ILE A 112 -2.58 4.56 -6.94
C ILE A 112 -2.04 5.83 -6.30
N HIS A 113 -2.93 6.59 -5.67
CA HIS A 113 -2.59 7.78 -4.92
C HIS A 113 -1.50 7.44 -3.88
N PRO A 114 -0.44 8.25 -3.72
CA PRO A 114 0.71 7.90 -2.87
C PRO A 114 0.34 7.56 -1.41
N LEU A 115 -0.66 8.24 -0.85
CA LEU A 115 -1.20 7.92 0.49
C LEU A 115 -1.75 6.49 0.61
N TRP A 116 -2.17 5.86 -0.48
CA TRP A 116 -2.70 4.50 -0.49
C TRP A 116 -1.65 3.45 -0.83
N LEU A 117 -0.42 3.85 -1.18
CA LEU A 117 0.73 2.93 -1.25
C LEU A 117 1.25 2.53 0.14
N ASN A 118 0.89 3.28 1.19
CA ASN A 118 1.14 2.91 2.57
C ASN A 118 -0.14 2.30 3.17
N PHE A 119 -0.02 1.08 3.71
CA PHE A 119 -1.16 0.33 4.24
C PHE A 119 -1.81 0.99 5.45
N SER A 120 -1.03 1.56 6.37
CA SER A 120 -1.58 2.25 7.53
C SER A 120 -2.42 3.46 7.12
N THR A 121 -1.91 4.30 6.22
CA THR A 121 -2.65 5.48 5.74
C THR A 121 -3.84 5.09 4.87
N PHE A 122 -3.76 3.99 4.12
CA PHE A 122 -4.93 3.38 3.48
C PHE A 122 -6.01 3.04 4.52
N CYS A 123 -5.68 2.31 5.58
CA CYS A 123 -6.62 1.96 6.64
C CYS A 123 -7.22 3.18 7.36
N ASP A 124 -6.40 4.20 7.65
CA ASP A 124 -6.85 5.43 8.32
C ASP A 124 -7.85 6.24 7.48
N THR A 125 -7.81 6.08 6.16
CA THR A 125 -8.70 6.81 5.24
C THR A 125 -9.94 6.03 4.83
N LEU A 126 -9.97 4.70 4.99
CA LEU A 126 -11.15 3.88 4.67
C LEU A 126 -12.46 4.37 5.30
N PRO A 127 -12.51 4.79 6.58
CA PRO A 127 -13.75 5.26 7.21
C PRO A 127 -14.40 6.48 6.55
N GLN A 128 -13.66 7.19 5.70
CA GLN A 128 -14.13 8.38 5.00
C GLN A 128 -14.82 8.03 3.66
N LEU A 129 -14.70 6.78 3.20
CA LEU A 129 -15.26 6.35 1.92
C LEU A 129 -16.76 6.08 2.02
N ILE A 130 -17.47 6.46 0.96
CA ILE A 130 -18.86 6.04 0.75
C ILE A 130 -18.90 4.50 0.68
N GLY A 131 -19.87 3.88 1.39
CA GLY A 131 -20.03 2.43 1.45
C GLY A 131 -19.11 1.71 2.45
N TYR A 132 -18.27 2.44 3.20
CA TYR A 132 -17.36 1.80 4.16
C TYR A 132 -18.10 1.05 5.28
N ALA A 133 -19.22 1.58 5.78
CA ALA A 133 -19.94 0.94 6.88
C ALA A 133 -20.47 -0.45 6.48
N GLU A 134 -21.05 -0.55 5.28
CA GLU A 134 -21.56 -1.78 4.68
C GLU A 134 -20.43 -2.75 4.33
N TRP A 135 -19.34 -2.23 3.78
CA TRP A 135 -18.14 -3.03 3.57
C TRP A 135 -17.56 -3.50 4.91
N LYS A 136 -17.58 -2.70 5.98
CA LYS A 136 -16.98 -3.09 7.26
C LYS A 136 -17.84 -4.12 7.99
N SER A 137 -19.17 -4.02 7.91
CA SER A 137 -20.10 -4.96 8.57
C SER A 137 -20.01 -6.38 7.99
N ASN A 138 -19.56 -6.54 6.74
CA ASN A 138 -19.54 -7.84 6.05
C ASN A 138 -20.92 -8.47 5.85
N GLU A 139 -21.97 -7.67 5.96
CA GLU A 139 -23.34 -8.13 5.67
C GLU A 139 -23.60 -8.21 4.16
N LYS A 140 -22.84 -7.44 3.37
CA LYS A 140 -22.90 -7.44 1.91
C LYS A 140 -21.51 -7.60 1.31
N GLU A 141 -21.45 -8.28 0.17
CA GLU A 141 -20.23 -8.33 -0.63
C GLU A 141 -20.02 -6.96 -1.30
N CYS A 142 -19.09 -6.18 -0.76
CA CYS A 142 -18.70 -4.90 -1.34
C CYS A 142 -17.25 -4.96 -1.86
N ALA A 143 -17.00 -4.29 -2.98
CA ALA A 143 -15.69 -4.14 -3.60
C ALA A 143 -15.24 -2.67 -3.57
N LEU A 144 -13.95 -2.44 -3.37
CA LEU A 144 -13.34 -1.12 -3.55
C LEU A 144 -13.23 -0.83 -5.04
N ASP A 145 -13.80 0.29 -5.47
CA ASP A 145 -13.88 0.68 -6.88
C ASP A 145 -13.55 2.17 -7.09
N LYS A 146 -12.82 2.48 -8.16
CA LYS A 146 -12.38 3.86 -8.52
C LYS A 146 -13.24 4.52 -9.61
N ASP A 147 -14.14 3.73 -10.15
CA ASP A 147 -14.72 3.89 -11.47
C ASP A 147 -16.18 4.37 -11.32
N VAL A 148 -16.86 4.01 -10.22
CA VAL A 148 -18.25 4.40 -9.91
C VAL A 148 -18.42 5.91 -9.73
N LEU A 149 -17.53 6.58 -8.98
CA LEU A 149 -17.64 8.03 -8.74
C LEU A 149 -17.29 8.86 -9.97
N PHE A 150 -16.32 8.39 -10.76
CA PHE A 150 -15.78 9.14 -11.91
C PHE A 150 -15.59 8.19 -13.09
N ILE A 151 -16.48 8.29 -14.08
CA ILE A 151 -16.41 7.47 -15.30
C ILE A 151 -15.10 7.75 -16.03
N GLY A 152 -14.33 6.70 -16.34
CA GLY A 152 -13.05 6.81 -17.05
C GLY A 152 -11.85 7.14 -16.17
N ASN A 153 -12.05 7.32 -14.86
CA ASN A 153 -10.96 7.56 -13.93
C ASN A 153 -9.94 6.41 -13.91
N LYS A 154 -8.67 6.76 -13.69
CA LYS A 154 -7.54 5.85 -13.69
C LYS A 154 -6.82 5.77 -12.35
N GLU A 155 -7.16 6.62 -11.39
CA GLU A 155 -6.49 6.64 -10.09
C GLU A 155 -7.32 5.96 -9.00
N TYR A 156 -6.73 5.00 -8.29
CA TYR A 156 -7.22 4.55 -6.99
C TYR A 156 -6.76 5.51 -5.89
N GLY A 157 -7.67 6.06 -5.10
CA GLY A 157 -7.31 7.00 -4.05
C GLY A 157 -8.46 7.35 -3.11
N PRO A 158 -8.17 8.05 -2.00
CA PRO A 158 -9.15 8.41 -0.98
C PRO A 158 -10.26 9.33 -1.50
N PHE A 159 -10.02 10.01 -2.62
CA PHE A 159 -10.95 10.96 -3.22
C PHE A 159 -11.63 10.43 -4.48
N THR A 160 -11.20 9.28 -5.01
CA THR A 160 -11.68 8.72 -6.27
C THR A 160 -12.39 7.39 -6.09
N CYS A 161 -12.21 6.74 -4.94
CA CYS A 161 -12.77 5.44 -4.67
C CYS A 161 -13.96 5.47 -3.72
N MET A 162 -14.78 4.43 -3.83
CA MET A 162 -15.81 4.08 -2.85
C MET A 162 -15.92 2.56 -2.73
N PHE A 163 -16.63 2.10 -1.70
CA PHE A 163 -17.09 0.71 -1.65
C PHE A 163 -18.46 0.61 -2.30
N VAL A 164 -18.59 -0.34 -3.22
CA VAL A 164 -19.81 -0.59 -3.98
C VAL A 164 -20.19 -2.06 -3.86
N ASP A 165 -21.48 -2.36 -3.85
CA ASP A 165 -21.99 -3.73 -3.92
C ASP A 165 -21.38 -4.47 -5.12
N ALA A 166 -20.93 -5.70 -4.92
CA ALA A 166 -20.27 -6.51 -5.94
C ALA A 166 -21.17 -6.74 -7.17
N ALA A 167 -22.49 -6.84 -6.98
CA ALA A 167 -23.45 -6.98 -8.08
C ALA A 167 -23.53 -5.69 -8.91
N ILE A 168 -23.59 -4.54 -8.27
CA ILE A 168 -23.58 -3.23 -8.94
C ILE A 168 -22.25 -3.04 -9.68
N ASN A 169 -21.13 -3.36 -9.03
CA ASN A 169 -19.80 -3.24 -9.63
C ASN A 169 -19.64 -4.10 -10.90
N SER A 170 -20.18 -5.32 -10.86
CA SER A 170 -20.18 -6.24 -12.00
C SER A 170 -21.03 -5.70 -13.15
N LEU A 171 -22.24 -5.19 -12.84
CA LEU A 171 -23.12 -4.57 -13.83
C LEU A 171 -22.46 -3.35 -14.50
N GLU A 172 -21.91 -2.44 -13.71
CA GLU A 172 -21.20 -1.25 -14.21
C GLU A 172 -20.00 -1.62 -15.10
N SER A 173 -19.24 -2.64 -14.69
CA SER A 173 -18.12 -3.15 -15.50
C SER A 173 -18.58 -3.69 -16.85
N ASN A 174 -19.69 -4.44 -16.87
CA ASN A 174 -20.26 -4.98 -18.10
C ASN A 174 -20.78 -3.87 -19.03
N ILE A 175 -21.46 -2.86 -18.48
CA ILE A 175 -21.95 -1.71 -19.24
C ILE A 175 -20.78 -0.94 -19.89
N ARG A 176 -19.69 -0.71 -19.16
CA ARG A 176 -18.50 -0.03 -19.70
C ARG A 176 -17.87 -0.80 -20.84
N ARG A 177 -17.74 -2.12 -20.69
CA ARG A 177 -17.21 -2.99 -21.74
C ARG A 177 -18.09 -2.92 -22.98
N TRP A 178 -19.41 -3.05 -22.82
CA TRP A 178 -20.36 -2.95 -23.92
C TRP A 178 -20.26 -1.61 -24.65
N ARG A 179 -20.17 -0.48 -23.92
CA ARG A 179 -20.02 0.86 -24.51
C ARG A 179 -18.74 0.97 -25.33
N LYS A 180 -17.61 0.46 -24.83
CA LYS A 180 -16.33 0.48 -25.56
C LYS A 180 -16.44 -0.29 -26.89
N GLU A 181 -16.95 -1.52 -26.84
CA GLU A 181 -17.10 -2.37 -28.02
C GLU A 181 -18.03 -1.78 -29.11
N HIS A 182 -18.92 -0.85 -28.75
CA HIS A 182 -19.86 -0.22 -29.69
C HIS A 182 -19.47 1.22 -30.07
N ALA A 183 -18.70 1.93 -29.25
CA ALA A 183 -18.09 3.21 -29.62
C ALA A 183 -17.08 3.01 -30.76
N ASP A 184 -16.25 1.95 -30.67
CA ASP A 184 -15.23 1.61 -31.67
C ASP A 184 -15.84 1.25 -33.05
N LYS A 185 -17.12 0.84 -33.11
CA LYS A 185 -17.83 0.51 -34.36
C LYS A 185 -18.32 1.76 -35.11
N VAL A 186 -18.77 2.78 -34.39
CA VAL A 186 -19.28 4.03 -34.98
C VAL A 186 -18.15 4.83 -35.64
N GLU A 187 -16.94 4.81 -35.09
CA GLU A 187 -15.77 5.48 -35.69
C GLU A 187 -15.17 4.70 -36.87
N GLY A 188 -15.40 3.39 -36.96
CA GLY A 188 -14.94 2.53 -38.06
C GLY A 188 -15.79 2.65 -39.33
N GLU A 189 -17.07 3.01 -39.20
CA GLU A 189 -18.00 3.21 -40.33
C GLU A 189 -18.01 4.67 -40.86
N ALA A 190 -17.39 5.60 -40.13
CA ALA A 190 -17.28 7.01 -40.50
C ALA A 190 -15.99 7.36 -41.27
N LYS A 191 -15.22 6.36 -41.72
CA LYS A 191 -14.05 6.49 -42.62
C LYS A 191 -14.32 5.80 -43.94
#